data_AF-A0A2S5WKY8-F1
#
_entry.id   AF-A0A2S5WKY8-F1
#
_cell.length_a   1.000
_cell.length_b   1.000
_cell.length_c   1.000
_cell.angle_alpha   90.00
_cell.angle_beta   90.00
_cell.angle_gamma   90.00
#
_symmetry.space_group_name_H-M   'P 1'
#
loop_
_entity.id
_entity.type
_entity.pdbx_description
1 polymer ?
#
loop_
_entity_poly.entity_id
_entity_poly.type
_entity_poly.pdbx_seq_one_letter_code
_entity_poly.pdbx_strand_id
1 'polypeptide(L)' 'MSGAKARFDITINGFDAGINVFPDTATLTTWGEASDSLGGIYVSYGNAALTLNSSEGITNSAEIAPQIATALGGEAHGV' A
#
# COMPACT_ATOMS: atom_id res chain seq x y z
N MET A 1 -8.47 -4.75 13.09
CA MET A 1 -7.00 -4.60 13.18
C MET A 1 -6.41 -5.01 11.86
N SER A 2 -5.41 -4.30 11.32
CA SER A 2 -4.90 -4.51 9.96
C SER A 2 -4.24 -5.88 9.73
N GLY A 3 -3.94 -6.67 10.78
CA GLY A 3 -3.19 -7.93 10.66
C GLY A 3 -1.67 -7.73 10.49
N ALA A 4 -1.21 -6.49 10.29
CA ALA A 4 0.20 -6.14 10.22
C ALA A 4 0.90 -6.34 11.57
N LYS A 5 2.15 -6.82 11.54
CA LYS A 5 3.03 -6.96 12.71
C LYS A 5 3.81 -5.68 12.99
N ALA A 6 4.06 -4.88 11.96
CA ALA A 6 4.71 -3.59 12.08
C ALA A 6 4.09 -2.62 11.08
N ARG A 7 4.11 -1.34 11.45
CA ARG A 7 3.77 -0.22 10.59
C ARG A 7 4.84 0.85 10.74
N PHE A 8 5.30 1.35 9.61
CA PHE A 8 6.23 2.48 9.54
C PHE A 8 5.57 3.59 8.76
N ASP A 9 5.33 4.72 9.40
CA ASP A 9 4.81 5.90 8.73
C ASP A 9 5.95 6.61 7.99
N ILE A 10 5.69 7.02 6.75
CA ILE A 10 6.64 7.70 5.89
C ILE A 10 5.92 8.82 5.11
N THR A 11 6.70 9.74 4.56
CA THR A 11 6.17 10.78 3.67
C THR A 11 6.72 10.56 2.27
N ILE A 12 5.84 10.52 1.27
CA ILE A 12 6.21 10.44 -0.15
C ILE A 12 5.64 11.65 -0.86
N ASN A 13 6.50 12.44 -1.51
CA ASN A 13 6.11 13.67 -2.20
C ASN A 13 5.26 14.65 -1.35
N GLY A 14 5.50 14.69 -0.04
CA GLY A 14 4.77 15.54 0.89
C GLY A 14 3.44 14.95 1.40
N PHE A 15 3.07 13.75 0.97
CA PHE A 15 1.86 13.04 1.41
C PHE A 15 2.17 11.93 2.40
N ASP A 16 1.27 11.74 3.36
CA ASP A 16 1.34 10.64 4.31
C ASP A 16 1.18 9.29 3.61
N ALA A 17 2.10 8.39 3.90
CA ALA A 17 2.11 7.02 3.44
C ALA A 17 2.55 6.10 4.59
N GLY A 18 2.44 4.79 4.39
CA GLY A 18 2.82 3.83 5.41
C GLY A 18 3.23 2.50 4.83
N ILE A 19 4.20 1.86 5.47
CA ILE A 19 4.61 0.49 5.15
C ILE A 19 4.03 -0.43 6.21
N ASN A 20 3.08 -1.27 5.82
CA ASN A 20 2.59 -2.36 6.64
C ASN A 20 3.38 -3.63 6.35
N VAL A 21 3.90 -4.29 7.39
CA VAL A 21 4.57 -5.59 7.27
C VAL A 21 3.71 -6.66 7.91
N PHE A 22 3.32 -7.66 7.12
CA PHE A 22 2.44 -8.74 7.52
C PHE A 22 3.23 -9.98 7.95
N PRO A 23 2.65 -10.88 8.77
CA PRO A 23 3.35 -12.10 9.16
C PRO A 23 3.61 -13.04 7.98
N ASP A 24 2.75 -13.03 6.96
CA ASP A 24 2.85 -13.86 5.76
C ASP A 24 2.05 -13.22 4.60
N THR A 25 2.20 -13.80 3.41
CA THR A 25 1.52 -13.36 2.20
C THR A 25 0.00 -13.57 2.27
N ALA A 26 -0.47 -14.63 2.94
CA ALA A 26 -1.91 -14.87 3.08
C ALA A 26 -2.60 -13.76 3.87
N THR A 27 -1.96 -13.29 4.95
CA THR A 27 -2.46 -12.16 5.76
C THR A 27 -2.43 -10.86 4.97
N LEU A 28 -1.39 -10.63 4.15
CA LEU A 28 -1.36 -9.51 3.22
C LEU A 28 -2.52 -9.59 2.23
N THR A 29 -2.80 -10.75 1.63
CA THR A 29 -3.89 -10.93 0.67
C THR A 29 -5.24 -10.60 1.29
N THR A 30 -5.55 -11.12 2.49
CA THR A 30 -6.80 -10.80 3.19
C THR A 30 -6.91 -9.32 3.53
N TRP A 31 -5.80 -8.68 3.93
CA TRP A 31 -5.79 -7.23 4.15
C TRP A 31 -5.98 -6.46 2.83
N GLY A 32 -5.36 -6.92 1.74
CA GLY A 32 -5.45 -6.34 0.41
C GLY A 32 -6.88 -6.33 -0.10
N GLU A 33 -7.58 -7.46 -0.03
CA GLU A 33 -9.01 -7.58 -0.40
C GLU A 33 -9.89 -6.59 0.38
N ALA A 34 -9.63 -6.45 1.68
CA ALA A 34 -10.34 -5.48 2.51
C ALA A 34 -10.00 -4.04 2.12
N SER A 35 -8.73 -3.74 1.83
CA SER A 35 -8.27 -2.44 1.36
C SER A 35 -8.92 -2.08 0.02
N ASP A 36 -8.94 -3.00 -0.93
CA ASP A 36 -9.56 -2.82 -2.25
C ASP A 36 -11.06 -2.53 -2.13
N SER A 37 -11.76 -3.24 -1.23
CA SER A 37 -13.19 -3.01 -0.96
C SER A 37 -13.49 -1.60 -0.42
N LEU A 38 -12.49 -0.94 0.18
CA LEU A 38 -12.55 0.41 0.71
C LEU A 38 -11.97 1.45 -0.26
N GLY A 39 -11.59 1.05 -1.47
CA GLY A 39 -10.99 1.92 -2.49
C GLY A 39 -9.54 2.29 -2.17
N GLY A 40 -8.80 1.40 -1.52
CA GLY A 40 -7.43 1.69 -1.12
C GLY A 40 -6.38 1.53 -2.23
N ILE A 41 -5.43 2.46 -2.24
CA ILE A 41 -4.29 2.49 -3.14
C ILE A 41 -3.04 2.05 -2.39
N TYR A 42 -2.40 1.00 -2.86
CA TYR A 42 -1.17 0.49 -2.26
C TYR A 42 -0.30 -0.27 -3.26
N VAL A 43 0.96 -0.49 -2.89
CA VAL A 43 1.88 -1.37 -3.60
C VAL A 43 2.23 -2.54 -2.70
N SER A 44 2.03 -3.78 -3.15
CA SER A 44 2.46 -4.98 -2.44
C SER A 44 3.81 -5.48 -2.95
N TYR A 45 4.65 -5.97 -2.03
CA TYR A 45 5.91 -6.63 -2.33
C TYR A 45 6.26 -7.63 -1.21
N GLY A 46 6.37 -8.91 -1.56
CA GLY A 46 6.54 -9.98 -0.58
C GLY A 46 5.36 -10.01 0.41
N ASN A 47 5.65 -9.87 1.70
CA ASN A 47 4.65 -9.76 2.78
C ASN A 47 4.50 -8.31 3.29
N ALA A 48 4.83 -7.30 2.49
CA ALA A 48 4.69 -5.90 2.84
C ALA A 48 3.78 -5.15 1.87
N ALA A 49 3.08 -4.14 2.37
CA ALA A 49 2.29 -3.23 1.56
C ALA A 49 2.63 -1.77 1.90
N LEU A 50 2.99 -1.00 0.87
CA LEU A 50 3.09 0.45 0.91
C LEU A 50 1.71 1.05 0.66
N THR A 51 1.04 1.55 1.69
CA THR A 51 -0.22 2.28 1.57
C THR A 51 0.02 3.71 1.14
N LEU A 52 -0.69 4.14 0.09
CA LEU A 52 -0.61 5.47 -0.51
C LEU A 52 -1.91 6.28 -0.34
N ASN A 53 -2.89 5.78 0.41
CA ASN A 53 -4.12 6.50 0.71
C ASN A 53 -3.83 7.74 1.57
N SER A 54 -3.72 8.89 0.93
CA SER A 54 -3.79 10.19 1.60
C SER A 54 -5.17 10.81 1.37
N SER A 55 -5.73 11.46 2.39
CA SER A 55 -7.01 12.19 2.29
C SER A 55 -6.96 13.38 1.32
N GLU A 56 -5.76 13.83 0.93
CA GLU A 56 -5.52 15.03 0.13
C GLU A 56 -4.95 14.75 -1.28
N GLY A 57 -4.69 13.49 -1.66
CA GLY A 57 -3.84 13.18 -2.83
C GLY A 57 -4.14 11.90 -3.61
N ILE A 58 -5.38 11.40 -3.63
CA ILE A 58 -5.77 10.14 -4.32
C ILE A 58 -5.29 10.08 -5.79
N THR A 59 -5.45 11.16 -6.56
CA THR A 59 -5.01 11.21 -7.97
C THR A 59 -3.49 11.07 -8.11
N ASN A 60 -2.73 11.71 -7.21
CA ASN A 60 -1.28 11.55 -7.19
C ASN A 60 -0.95 10.10 -6.84
N SER A 61 -1.53 9.56 -5.77
CA SER A 61 -1.30 8.17 -5.34
C SER A 61 -1.51 7.14 -6.44
N ALA A 62 -2.57 7.30 -7.26
CA ALA A 62 -2.82 6.43 -8.40
C ALA A 62 -1.76 6.55 -9.51
N GLU A 63 -1.18 7.74 -9.71
CA GLU A 63 -0.12 7.96 -10.71
C GLU A 63 1.24 7.36 -10.29
N ILE A 64 1.60 7.45 -9.01
CA ILE A 64 2.90 6.98 -8.49
C ILE A 64 2.89 5.48 -8.15
N ALA A 65 1.75 4.88 -7.81
CA ALA A 65 1.68 3.46 -7.43
C ALA A 65 2.26 2.50 -8.50
N PRO A 66 1.94 2.61 -9.81
CA PRO A 66 2.51 1.74 -10.84
C PRO A 66 4.02 1.94 -11.03
N GLN A 67 4.51 3.17 -10.86
CA GLN A 67 5.93 3.50 -10.98
C GLN A 67 6.74 2.86 -9.86
N ILE A 68 6.23 2.93 -8.62
CA ILE A 68 6.85 2.25 -7.47
C ILE A 68 6.81 0.73 -7.65
N ALA A 69 5.66 0.17 -8.04
CA ALA A 69 5.55 -1.27 -8.26
C ALA A 69 6.58 -1.76 -9.28
N THR A 70 6.73 -1.03 -10.39
CA THR A 70 7.74 -1.33 -11.41
C THR A 70 9.17 -1.27 -10.85
N ALA A 71 9.50 -0.24 -10.08
CA ALA A 71 10.83 -0.07 -9.50
C ALA A 71 11.18 -1.14 -8.45
N LEU A 72 10.18 -1.64 -7.71
CA LEU A 72 10.35 -2.65 -6.67
C LEU A 72 10.21 -4.09 -7.18
N GLY A 73 9.64 -4.29 -8.38
CA GLY A 73 9.16 -5.60 -8.81
C GLY A 73 7.98 -6.09 -7.96
N GLY A 74 7.14 -5.16 -7.49
CA GLY A 74 5.91 -5.40 -6.74
C GLY A 74 4.67 -5.28 -7.62
N GLU A 75 3.51 -5.16 -6.97
CA GLU A 75 2.21 -5.04 -7.64
C GLU A 75 1.46 -3.81 -7.11
N ALA A 76 0.91 -3.00 -8.02
CA ALA A 76 0.10 -1.83 -7.67
C ALA A 76 -1.38 -2.20 -7.63
N HIS A 77 -2.08 -1.69 -6.61
CA HIS A 77 -3.50 -1.92 -6.34
C HIS A 77 -4.23 -0.58 -6.21
N GLY A 78 -5.52 -0.54 -6.59
CA GLY A 78 -6.35 0.66 -6.53
C GLY A 78 -6.07 1.73 -7.59
N VAL A 79 -5.47 1.35 -8.73
CA VAL A 79 -5.14 2.23 -9.87
C VAL A 79 -6.12 2.08 -11.04
#